data_AF-A0A3M3ZXE8-F1
#
_entry.id   AF-A0A3M3ZXE8-F1
#
_cell.length_a   1.000
_cell.length_b   1.000
_cell.length_c   1.000
_cell.angle_alpha   90.00
_cell.angle_beta   90.00
_cell.angle_gamma   90.00
#
_symmetry.space_group_name_H-M   'P 1'
#
loop_
_entity.id
_entity.type
_entity.pdbx_description
1 polymer ?
#
loop_
_entity_poly.entity_id
_entity_poly.type
_entity_poly.pdbx_seq_one_letter_code
_entity_poly.pdbx_strand_id
1 'polypeptide(L)'
;MPSLNQIFFGPPGTGKTYATVEATLQILDQPFLAKNAGSRSALKARFDELLAAGDVRFVTFHQSFSYEDFVEGLRATTDEQGQIRYEVVSGVFKSLCESIASELSGKYRAFKVGDRYGTGYKVIRANDDIIELEKPKGKNLGLAMSLLNALADDVSQGVLSINDLSTGSWEEKLPNSTYDPYLVKGYRNIVPVLIEHMLSKRNEDFRTAEVVQSERSKVLIIDEINRGNVSRIFGELITLIEPSKRAGASEALEVTLPYSKERFSIPSNIHLIGTMNTSDRSLAALDVALRRRFTFIEVPPNPELLEDIEVDGIAIDELLSVMNQRIAVLLDQDHCLGHAYFMPLESDPTLERLAGIFREQILPLLQEYFFEDWQRIQWVLNDQRKASENSFLIQPSQDLIALFGDTVEVGQSNERWELNLPAFQKIESYLGVIDHNLKVGAPLEAKNVRTDGVDIRQSADGRIDVYRGSQHIKPAKPLLRELASKHGISITSALGTALNTRSLGRKIIKFLSEQQG
;
A
#
# COMPACT_ATOMS: atom_id res chain seq x y z
N MET A 1 0.02 20.58 4.06
CA MET A 1 0.90 19.44 3.71
C MET A 1 0.39 18.19 4.42
N PRO A 2 0.55 17.00 3.83
CA PRO A 2 0.22 15.74 4.50
C PRO A 2 1.00 15.57 5.81
N SER A 3 0.42 14.83 6.77
CA SER A 3 1.07 14.53 8.05
C SER A 3 2.40 13.78 7.83
N LEU A 4 3.40 14.02 8.67
CA LEU A 4 4.69 13.32 8.58
C LEU A 4 4.57 11.83 8.88
N ASN A 5 3.61 11.43 9.71
CA ASN A 5 3.39 10.06 10.12
C ASN A 5 1.93 9.67 9.88
N GLN A 6 1.69 8.71 9.00
CA GLN A 6 0.37 8.27 8.61
C GLN A 6 0.25 6.76 8.75
N ILE A 7 -0.93 6.26 9.13
CA ILE A 7 -1.27 4.83 9.06
C ILE A 7 -2.58 4.70 8.29
N PHE A 8 -2.52 4.04 7.14
CA PHE A 8 -3.69 3.61 6.38
C PHE A 8 -4.20 2.29 6.95
N PHE A 9 -5.42 2.29 7.47
CA PHE A 9 -6.00 1.11 8.12
C PHE A 9 -7.36 0.76 7.56
N GLY A 10 -7.73 -0.52 7.66
CA GLY A 10 -9.05 -1.00 7.29
C GLY A 10 -9.05 -2.48 6.90
N PRO A 11 -10.20 -3.01 6.51
CA PRO A 11 -10.33 -4.41 6.11
C PRO A 11 -9.43 -4.79 4.93
N PRO A 12 -9.17 -6.08 4.68
CA PRO A 12 -8.37 -6.52 3.55
C PRO A 12 -9.09 -6.21 2.22
N GLY A 13 -8.28 -5.97 1.17
CA GLY A 13 -8.81 -5.70 -0.17
C GLY A 13 -9.45 -4.32 -0.37
N THR A 14 -9.27 -3.35 0.54
CA THR A 14 -9.85 -2.00 0.40
C THR A 14 -8.98 -1.01 -0.36
N GLY A 15 -7.81 -1.43 -0.87
CA GLY A 15 -6.93 -0.56 -1.65
C GLY A 15 -5.92 0.25 -0.84
N LYS A 16 -5.57 -0.18 0.39
CA LYS A 16 -4.53 0.47 1.21
C LYS A 16 -3.21 0.69 0.46
N THR A 17 -2.73 -0.31 -0.29
CA THR A 17 -1.53 -0.17 -1.14
C THR A 17 -1.65 0.94 -2.17
N TYR A 18 -2.85 1.13 -2.74
CA TYR A 18 -3.11 2.22 -3.68
C TYR A 18 -3.08 3.58 -2.98
N ALA A 19 -3.73 3.70 -1.82
CA ALA A 19 -3.68 4.90 -0.99
C ALA A 19 -2.25 5.28 -0.58
N THR A 20 -1.40 4.29 -0.24
CA THR A 20 0.01 4.50 0.09
C THR A 20 0.80 5.08 -1.08
N VAL A 21 0.56 4.60 -2.31
CA VAL A 21 1.20 5.15 -3.53
C VAL A 21 0.78 6.61 -3.74
N GLU A 22 -0.52 6.91 -3.69
CA GLU A 22 -1.00 8.28 -3.85
C GLU A 22 -0.47 9.22 -2.77
N ALA A 23 -0.47 8.78 -1.50
CA ALA A 23 0.08 9.56 -0.39
C ALA A 23 1.59 9.82 -0.56
N THR A 24 2.34 8.84 -1.07
CA THR A 24 3.77 8.99 -1.37
C THR A 24 3.99 10.03 -2.47
N LEU A 25 3.22 9.97 -3.55
CA LEU A 25 3.31 10.96 -4.64
C LEU A 25 2.81 12.34 -4.20
N GLN A 26 1.83 12.41 -3.31
CA GLN A 26 1.38 13.67 -2.73
C GLN A 26 2.48 14.35 -1.90
N ILE A 27 3.42 13.58 -1.35
CA ILE A 27 4.59 14.08 -0.61
C ILE A 27 5.74 14.42 -1.57
N LEU A 28 6.07 13.52 -2.49
CA LEU A 28 7.30 13.60 -3.29
C LEU A 28 7.12 14.23 -4.69
N ASP A 29 5.91 14.20 -5.26
CA ASP A 29 5.64 14.63 -6.63
C ASP A 29 4.16 15.02 -6.84
N GLN A 30 3.69 16.02 -6.08
CA GLN A 30 2.31 16.50 -6.14
C GLN A 30 1.88 16.94 -7.56
N PRO A 31 2.71 17.64 -8.37
CA PRO A 31 2.33 17.99 -9.73
C PRO A 31 2.09 16.76 -10.63
N PHE A 32 2.90 15.71 -10.51
CA PHE A 32 2.68 14.47 -11.25
C PHE A 32 1.39 13.78 -10.84
N LEU A 33 1.11 13.70 -9.54
CA LEU A 33 -0.15 13.13 -9.02
C LEU A 33 -1.36 13.88 -9.58
N ALA A 34 -1.36 15.21 -9.53
CA ALA A 34 -2.47 16.03 -10.01
C ALA A 34 -2.73 15.85 -11.52
N LYS A 35 -1.67 15.72 -12.32
CA LYS A 35 -1.76 15.52 -13.77
C LYS A 35 -2.23 14.12 -14.16
N ASN A 36 -1.92 13.11 -13.36
CA ASN A 36 -2.19 11.71 -13.66
C ASN A 36 -3.26 11.11 -12.73
N ALA A 37 -4.06 11.94 -12.07
CA ALA A 37 -5.15 11.51 -11.21
C ALA A 37 -6.08 10.56 -11.99
N GLY A 38 -6.25 9.34 -11.47
CA GLY A 38 -7.03 8.27 -12.10
C GLY A 38 -6.25 7.28 -12.98
N SER A 39 -4.96 7.53 -13.27
CA SER A 39 -4.12 6.58 -14.02
C SER A 39 -3.25 5.74 -13.09
N ARG A 40 -3.79 4.61 -12.62
CA ARG A 40 -3.09 3.72 -11.67
C ARG A 40 -1.72 3.25 -12.18
N SER A 41 -1.63 2.89 -13.46
CA SER A 41 -0.37 2.41 -14.06
C SER A 41 0.70 3.50 -14.06
N ALA A 42 0.34 4.75 -14.38
CA ALA A 42 1.25 5.88 -14.37
C ALA A 42 1.73 6.23 -12.96
N LEU A 43 0.81 6.25 -11.97
CA LEU A 43 1.14 6.49 -10.57
C LEU A 43 2.07 5.40 -10.02
N LYS A 44 1.80 4.12 -10.34
CA LYS A 44 2.64 3.00 -9.92
C LYS A 44 4.03 3.05 -10.57
N ALA A 45 4.12 3.38 -11.86
CA ALA A 45 5.39 3.52 -12.54
C ALA A 45 6.25 4.63 -11.91
N ARG A 46 5.65 5.80 -11.62
CA ARG A 46 6.37 6.89 -10.95
C ARG A 46 6.82 6.52 -9.53
N PHE A 47 5.98 5.79 -8.81
CA PHE A 47 6.35 5.26 -7.49
C PHE A 47 7.53 4.29 -7.57
N ASP A 48 7.59 3.42 -8.58
CA ASP A 48 8.70 2.48 -8.79
C ASP A 48 10.01 3.18 -9.15
N GLU A 49 9.94 4.28 -9.90
CA GLU A 49 11.09 5.16 -10.14
C GLU A 49 11.65 5.74 -8.83
N LEU A 50 10.78 6.20 -7.93
CA LEU A 50 11.18 6.77 -6.63
C LEU A 50 11.73 5.70 -5.67
N LEU A 51 11.21 4.47 -5.72
CA LEU A 51 11.78 3.32 -5.03
C LEU A 51 13.20 3.01 -5.54
N ALA A 52 13.38 2.98 -6.86
CA ALA A 52 14.67 2.72 -7.49
C ALA A 52 15.70 3.83 -7.21
N ALA A 53 15.25 5.08 -7.13
CA ALA A 53 16.06 6.23 -6.73
C ALA A 53 16.41 6.22 -5.23
N GLY A 54 15.66 5.45 -4.42
CA GLY A 54 15.84 5.37 -2.98
C GLY A 54 15.30 6.58 -2.21
N ASP A 55 14.40 7.35 -2.83
CA ASP A 55 13.60 8.38 -2.15
C ASP A 55 12.41 7.75 -1.40
N VAL A 56 12.06 6.53 -1.79
CA VAL A 56 11.12 5.67 -1.08
C VAL A 56 11.85 4.40 -0.62
N ARG A 57 11.63 4.00 0.63
CA ARG A 57 11.98 2.68 1.15
C ARG A 57 10.69 1.95 1.53
N PHE A 58 10.62 0.67 1.23
CA PHE A 58 9.48 -0.17 1.55
C PHE A 58 9.94 -1.35 2.39
N VAL A 59 9.31 -1.56 3.54
CA VAL A 59 9.52 -2.73 4.40
C VAL A 59 8.20 -3.29 4.88
N THR A 60 8.18 -4.57 5.19
CA THR A 60 7.03 -5.26 5.76
C THR A 60 7.40 -5.76 7.16
N PHE A 61 6.61 -5.41 8.16
CA PHE A 61 6.83 -5.93 9.51
C PHE A 61 6.29 -7.36 9.62
N HIS A 62 7.01 -8.17 10.38
CA HIS A 62 6.64 -9.53 10.73
C HIS A 62 7.11 -9.84 12.15
N GLN A 63 6.67 -10.95 12.73
CA GLN A 63 6.93 -11.28 14.14
C GLN A 63 8.42 -11.33 14.49
N SER A 64 9.28 -11.73 13.54
CA SER A 64 10.73 -11.77 13.70
C SER A 64 11.46 -10.46 13.36
N PHE A 65 10.74 -9.43 12.87
CA PHE A 65 11.36 -8.16 12.48
C PHE A 65 11.74 -7.40 13.75
N SER A 66 12.99 -6.94 13.81
CA SER A 66 13.62 -6.52 15.06
C SER A 66 14.12 -5.08 15.02
N TYR A 67 14.61 -4.60 16.17
CA TYR A 67 15.29 -3.31 16.27
C TYR A 67 16.53 -3.29 15.37
N GLU A 68 17.24 -4.41 15.30
CA GLU A 68 18.50 -4.59 14.56
C GLU A 68 18.30 -4.49 13.04
N ASP A 69 17.11 -4.83 12.54
CA ASP A 69 16.75 -4.68 11.13
C ASP A 69 16.34 -3.24 10.79
N PHE A 70 15.77 -2.52 11.77
CA PHE A 70 15.16 -1.22 11.58
C PHE A 70 16.11 -0.06 11.86
N VAL A 71 16.81 -0.09 12.98
CA VAL A 71 17.63 1.00 13.49
C VAL A 71 19.11 0.70 13.34
N GLU A 72 19.66 -0.25 14.09
CA GLU A 72 21.04 -0.72 13.93
C GLU A 72 21.26 -2.01 14.69
N GLY A 73 22.17 -2.86 14.20
CA GLY A 73 22.51 -4.12 14.84
C GLY A 73 23.92 -4.59 14.53
N LEU A 74 24.42 -5.52 15.33
CA LEU A 74 25.71 -6.16 15.09
C LEU A 74 25.58 -7.22 14.00
N ARG A 75 26.41 -7.13 12.96
CA ARG A 75 26.57 -8.18 11.96
C ARG A 75 27.97 -8.74 12.00
N ALA A 76 28.05 -10.06 11.87
CA ALA A 76 29.33 -10.75 11.73
C ALA A 76 29.79 -10.66 10.27
N THR A 77 30.97 -10.10 10.06
CA THR A 77 31.68 -10.12 8.78
C THR A 77 32.94 -10.96 8.92
N THR A 78 33.29 -11.69 7.86
CA THR A 78 34.51 -12.50 7.82
C THR A 78 35.51 -11.77 6.95
N ASP A 79 36.68 -11.46 7.50
CA ASP A 79 37.75 -10.89 6.69
C ASP A 79 38.40 -11.95 5.77
N GLU A 80 39.26 -11.51 4.85
CA GLU A 80 39.93 -12.39 3.87
C GLU A 80 40.81 -13.47 4.53
N GLN A 81 41.15 -13.31 5.82
CA GLN A 81 41.91 -14.28 6.61
C GLN A 81 41.02 -15.28 7.36
N GLY A 82 39.69 -15.18 7.22
CA GLY A 82 38.73 -16.06 7.88
C GLY A 82 38.41 -15.66 9.31
N GLN A 83 38.84 -14.48 9.77
CA GLN A 83 38.56 -13.99 11.13
C GLN A 83 37.21 -13.28 11.17
N ILE A 84 36.40 -13.64 12.16
CA ILE A 84 35.07 -13.03 12.39
C ILE A 84 35.26 -11.69 13.09
N ARG A 85 34.69 -10.63 12.52
CA ARG A 85 34.55 -9.30 13.11
C ARG A 85 33.08 -8.96 13.27
N TYR A 86 32.75 -8.22 14.32
CA TYR A 86 31.39 -7.70 14.52
C TYR A 86 31.41 -6.21 14.22
N GLU A 87 30.60 -5.80 13.26
CA GLU A 87 30.41 -4.40 12.89
C GLU A 87 28.98 -3.97 13.18
N VAL A 88 28.81 -2.71 13.57
CA VAL A 88 27.48 -2.12 13.72
C VAL A 88 27.01 -1.71 12.32
N VAL A 89 25.86 -2.24 11.90
CA VAL A 89 25.28 -1.96 10.59
C VAL A 89 23.97 -1.20 10.80
N SER A 90 23.81 -0.09 10.08
CA SER A 90 22.57 0.68 10.06
C SER A 90 21.42 -0.16 9.49
N GLY A 91 20.29 -0.15 10.19
CA GLY A 91 19.03 -0.72 9.72
C GLY A 91 18.36 0.18 8.67
N VAL A 92 17.21 -0.26 8.16
CA VAL A 92 16.52 0.41 7.05
C VAL A 92 16.13 1.86 7.36
N PHE A 93 15.75 2.16 8.60
CA PHE A 93 15.26 3.48 8.98
C PHE A 93 16.41 4.43 9.28
N LYS A 94 17.44 3.97 10.02
CA LYS A 94 18.66 4.75 10.27
C LYS A 94 19.34 5.12 8.96
N SER A 95 19.55 4.14 8.07
CA SER A 95 20.17 4.38 6.75
C SER A 95 19.37 5.36 5.89
N LEU A 96 18.03 5.32 5.94
CA LEU A 96 17.21 6.32 5.24
C LEU A 96 17.41 7.73 5.82
N CYS A 97 17.41 7.87 7.15
CA CYS A 97 17.65 9.16 7.82
C CYS A 97 19.05 9.70 7.49
N GLU A 98 20.07 8.83 7.52
CA GLU A 98 21.45 9.16 7.17
C GLU A 98 21.58 9.58 5.71
N SER A 99 20.86 8.94 4.79
CA SER A 99 20.89 9.32 3.37
C SER A 99 20.39 10.76 3.14
N ILE A 100 19.42 11.23 3.92
CA ILE A 100 18.99 12.64 3.88
C ILE A 100 20.05 13.54 4.50
N ALA A 101 20.57 13.19 5.67
CA ALA A 101 21.60 13.99 6.33
C ALA A 101 22.86 14.11 5.46
N SER A 102 23.21 13.04 4.72
CA SER A 102 24.26 12.99 3.71
C SER A 102 23.95 13.91 2.53
N GLU A 103 22.74 13.87 1.99
CA GLU A 103 22.31 14.79 0.92
C GLU A 103 22.30 16.27 1.37
N LEU A 104 21.80 16.56 2.58
CA LEU A 104 21.77 17.90 3.18
C LEU A 104 23.18 18.38 3.56
N SER A 105 24.10 17.47 3.89
CA SER A 105 25.52 17.77 4.11
C SER A 105 26.34 17.78 2.82
N GLY A 106 25.72 17.54 1.66
CA GLY A 106 26.36 17.62 0.34
C GLY A 106 27.23 16.41 -0.04
N LYS A 107 27.09 15.26 0.61
CA LYS A 107 27.77 14.00 0.24
C LYS A 107 27.04 13.34 -0.93
N TYR A 108 27.71 13.29 -2.06
CA TYR A 108 27.14 13.31 -3.41
C TYR A 108 26.42 12.02 -3.84
N ARG A 109 25.16 12.14 -4.28
CA ARG A 109 24.52 11.16 -5.17
C ARG A 109 24.74 11.55 -6.64
N ALA A 110 25.99 11.49 -7.10
CA ALA A 110 26.34 11.97 -8.44
C ALA A 110 25.99 10.97 -9.58
N PHE A 111 25.73 9.70 -9.26
CA PHE A 111 25.73 8.62 -10.24
C PHE A 111 24.35 7.99 -10.43
N LYS A 112 23.92 7.80 -11.69
CA LYS A 112 22.70 7.08 -12.05
C LYS A 112 23.02 5.77 -12.76
N VAL A 113 22.19 4.77 -12.53
CA VAL A 113 22.29 3.49 -13.26
C VAL A 113 22.16 3.74 -14.76
N GLY A 114 23.08 3.20 -15.54
CA GLY A 114 23.17 3.42 -16.99
C GLY A 114 24.19 4.48 -17.40
N ASP A 115 24.61 5.37 -16.50
CA ASP A 115 25.63 6.38 -16.79
C ASP A 115 26.95 5.72 -17.22
N ARG A 116 27.72 6.43 -18.03
CA ARG A 116 29.03 5.98 -18.51
C ARG A 116 30.12 6.96 -18.15
N TYR A 117 31.23 6.46 -17.62
CA TYR A 117 32.36 7.25 -17.17
C TYR A 117 33.69 6.69 -17.70
N GLY A 118 34.67 7.59 -17.89
CA GLY A 118 36.01 7.24 -18.36
C GLY A 118 36.01 6.51 -19.70
N THR A 119 36.80 5.43 -19.80
CA THR A 119 37.01 4.65 -21.05
C THR A 119 35.94 3.59 -21.31
N GLY A 120 34.72 3.78 -20.79
CA GLY A 120 33.56 2.91 -21.07
C GLY A 120 33.01 2.15 -19.86
N TYR A 121 33.32 2.59 -18.63
CA TYR A 121 32.72 2.03 -17.42
C TYR A 121 31.25 2.40 -17.37
N LYS A 122 30.37 1.45 -17.08
CA LYS A 122 28.93 1.69 -17.00
C LYS A 122 28.43 1.45 -15.58
N VAL A 123 27.68 2.40 -15.04
CA VAL A 123 27.03 2.22 -13.73
C VAL A 123 25.94 1.18 -13.85
N ILE A 124 26.05 0.11 -13.08
CA ILE A 124 25.03 -0.94 -13.00
C ILE A 124 24.29 -0.90 -11.65
N ARG A 125 24.92 -0.35 -10.62
CA ARG A 125 24.30 -0.08 -9.32
C ARG A 125 24.91 1.17 -8.71
N ALA A 126 24.10 2.04 -8.12
CA ALA A 126 24.58 3.15 -7.31
C ALA A 126 23.58 3.37 -6.17
N ASN A 127 24.07 3.32 -4.94
CA ASN A 127 23.33 3.67 -3.73
C ASN A 127 24.27 4.40 -2.76
N ASP A 128 23.79 4.67 -1.55
CA ASP A 128 24.55 5.45 -0.55
C ASP A 128 25.79 4.72 -0.02
N ASP A 129 25.88 3.39 -0.21
CA ASP A 129 26.97 2.57 0.33
C ASP A 129 28.03 2.25 -0.74
N ILE A 130 27.60 2.05 -1.99
CA ILE A 130 28.46 1.52 -3.06
C ILE A 130 28.01 1.97 -4.44
N ILE A 131 29.00 2.21 -5.30
CA ILE A 131 28.83 2.25 -6.75
C ILE A 131 29.42 0.98 -7.35
N GLU A 132 28.65 0.32 -8.20
CA GLU A 132 29.08 -0.84 -8.96
C GLU A 132 29.12 -0.48 -10.44
N LEU A 133 30.29 -0.67 -11.04
CA LEU A 133 30.60 -0.34 -12.43
C LEU A 133 30.90 -1.61 -13.22
N GLU A 134 30.21 -1.81 -14.33
CA GLU A 134 30.61 -2.77 -15.36
C GLU A 134 31.86 -2.24 -16.08
N LYS A 135 32.95 -3.02 -16.09
CA LYS A 135 34.20 -2.66 -16.76
C LYS A 135 34.10 -2.86 -18.28
N PRO A 136 34.80 -2.08 -19.11
CA PRO A 136 34.81 -2.26 -20.57
C PRO A 136 35.25 -3.66 -21.04
N LYS A 137 36.13 -4.32 -20.29
CA LYS A 137 36.69 -5.65 -20.60
C LYS A 137 36.94 -6.46 -19.33
N GLY A 138 35.91 -6.78 -18.55
CA GLY A 138 36.09 -7.64 -17.37
C GLY A 138 34.92 -7.67 -16.40
N LYS A 139 35.16 -8.22 -15.22
CA LYS A 139 34.21 -8.28 -14.10
C LYS A 139 33.91 -6.90 -13.52
N ASN A 140 32.80 -6.79 -12.80
CA ASN A 140 32.35 -5.57 -12.15
C ASN A 140 33.39 -4.99 -11.17
N LEU A 141 33.36 -3.68 -10.99
CA LEU A 141 34.11 -2.92 -10.01
C LEU A 141 33.15 -2.32 -8.99
N GLY A 142 33.22 -2.77 -7.74
CA GLY A 142 32.57 -2.12 -6.61
C GLY A 142 33.50 -1.10 -5.98
N LEU A 143 33.02 0.12 -5.75
CA LEU A 143 33.71 1.14 -4.95
C LEU A 143 32.78 1.62 -3.84
N ALA A 144 33.26 1.59 -2.60
CA ALA A 144 32.49 2.11 -1.48
C ALA A 144 32.27 3.62 -1.65
N MET A 145 31.05 4.08 -1.45
CA MET A 145 30.71 5.50 -1.58
C MET A 145 31.37 6.33 -0.48
N SER A 146 31.62 5.73 0.69
CA SER A 146 32.41 6.34 1.76
C SER A 146 33.82 6.72 1.32
N LEU A 147 34.49 5.85 0.56
CA LEU A 147 35.82 6.13 -0.01
C LEU A 147 35.75 7.29 -1.01
N LEU A 148 34.78 7.26 -1.93
CA LEU A 148 34.63 8.31 -2.94
C LEU A 148 34.30 9.67 -2.31
N ASN A 149 33.43 9.69 -1.30
CA ASN A 149 33.10 10.91 -0.56
C ASN A 149 34.33 11.47 0.17
N ALA A 150 35.10 10.63 0.86
CA ALA A 150 36.31 11.09 1.56
C ALA A 150 37.36 11.66 0.59
N LEU A 151 37.58 10.99 -0.55
CA LEU A 151 38.47 11.50 -1.61
C LEU A 151 37.96 12.81 -2.22
N ALA A 152 36.65 12.94 -2.43
CA ALA A 152 36.05 14.17 -2.93
C ALA A 152 36.18 15.32 -1.92
N ASP A 153 36.02 15.04 -0.63
CA ASP A 153 36.20 16.01 0.45
C ASP A 153 37.65 16.53 0.48
N ASP A 154 38.64 15.63 0.48
CA ASP A 154 40.06 15.99 0.44
C ASP A 154 40.43 16.83 -0.78
N VAL A 155 39.86 16.50 -1.95
CA VAL A 155 40.08 17.29 -3.17
C VAL A 155 39.41 18.66 -3.06
N SER A 156 38.19 18.72 -2.52
CA SER A 156 37.45 19.98 -2.37
C SER A 156 38.10 20.94 -1.36
N GLN A 157 38.76 20.39 -0.33
CA GLN A 157 39.49 21.15 0.69
C GLN A 157 40.91 21.53 0.23
N GLY A 158 41.34 21.10 -0.97
CA GLY A 158 42.66 21.37 -1.51
C GLY A 158 43.79 20.56 -0.87
N VAL A 159 43.46 19.55 -0.06
CA VAL A 159 44.42 18.60 0.53
C VAL A 159 45.00 17.70 -0.58
N LEU A 160 44.15 17.28 -1.51
CA LEU A 160 44.51 16.55 -2.72
C LEU A 160 44.08 17.34 -3.97
N SER A 161 44.68 17.01 -5.11
CA SER A 161 44.19 17.41 -6.43
C SER A 161 43.76 16.19 -7.24
N ILE A 162 42.89 16.40 -8.24
CA ILE A 162 42.53 15.36 -9.22
C ILE A 162 43.79 14.76 -9.89
N ASN A 163 44.81 15.59 -10.11
CA ASN A 163 46.08 15.14 -10.68
C ASN A 163 46.82 14.19 -9.72
N ASP A 164 46.78 14.43 -8.41
CA ASP A 164 47.42 13.53 -7.42
C ASP A 164 46.79 12.13 -7.41
N LEU A 165 45.47 12.05 -7.63
CA LEU A 165 44.76 10.78 -7.78
C LEU A 165 45.13 10.08 -9.10
N SER A 166 45.32 10.85 -10.16
CA SER A 166 45.62 10.34 -11.51
C SER A 166 47.06 9.82 -11.64
N THR A 167 48.03 10.50 -11.04
CA THR A 167 49.44 10.10 -11.02
C THR A 167 49.76 9.11 -9.90
N GLY A 168 48.92 9.08 -8.87
CA GLY A 168 49.11 8.26 -7.67
C GLY A 168 50.02 8.87 -6.61
N SER A 169 50.33 10.16 -6.70
CA SER A 169 51.14 10.91 -5.71
C SER A 169 50.37 11.24 -4.41
N TRP A 170 49.09 10.89 -4.33
CA TRP A 170 48.26 11.15 -3.14
C TRP A 170 48.77 10.47 -1.86
N GLU A 171 49.43 9.32 -1.96
CA GLU A 171 49.92 8.54 -0.81
C GLU A 171 51.09 9.24 -0.10
N GLU A 172 51.94 9.96 -0.85
CA GLU A 172 53.03 10.78 -0.29
C GLU A 172 52.48 11.98 0.48
N LYS A 173 51.31 12.49 0.07
CA LYS A 173 50.62 13.61 0.73
C LYS A 173 49.81 13.17 1.95
N LEU A 174 49.30 11.94 1.95
CA LEU A 174 48.49 11.37 3.02
C LEU A 174 49.01 9.98 3.43
N PRO A 175 50.23 9.89 4.02
CA PRO A 175 50.87 8.62 4.34
C PRO A 175 50.14 7.79 5.41
N ASN A 176 49.23 8.41 6.16
CA ASN A 176 48.43 7.77 7.23
C ASN A 176 46.94 7.69 6.88
N SER A 177 46.54 7.80 5.61
CA SER A 177 45.13 7.70 5.23
C SER A 177 44.57 6.29 5.47
N THR A 178 43.26 6.20 5.61
CA THR A 178 42.51 4.93 5.65
C THR A 178 42.11 4.44 4.25
N TYR A 179 42.56 5.12 3.18
CA TYR A 179 42.22 4.76 1.81
C TYR A 179 42.90 3.47 1.39
N ASP A 180 42.15 2.57 0.74
CA ASP A 180 42.70 1.36 0.17
C ASP A 180 43.65 1.70 -1.01
N PRO A 181 44.97 1.47 -0.87
CA PRO A 181 45.92 1.85 -1.90
C PRO A 181 45.75 1.07 -3.21
N TYR A 182 45.23 -0.17 -3.15
CA TYR A 182 45.00 -1.00 -4.32
C TYR A 182 43.82 -0.49 -5.14
N LEU A 183 42.77 -0.01 -4.48
CA LEU A 183 41.62 0.58 -5.16
C LEU A 183 41.98 1.93 -5.79
N VAL A 184 42.61 2.84 -5.05
CA VAL A 184 42.90 4.19 -5.60
C VAL A 184 44.02 4.13 -6.67
N LYS A 185 45.09 3.36 -6.46
CA LYS A 185 46.16 3.21 -7.49
C LYS A 185 45.77 2.28 -8.64
N GLY A 186 45.00 1.23 -8.37
CA GLY A 186 44.59 0.27 -9.38
C GLY A 186 43.59 0.83 -10.40
N TYR A 187 42.89 1.92 -10.04
CA TYR A 187 41.83 2.52 -10.83
C TYR A 187 42.03 4.03 -11.10
N ARG A 188 43.29 4.44 -11.32
CA ARG A 188 43.71 5.82 -11.67
C ARG A 188 43.00 6.41 -12.91
N ASN A 189 42.45 5.56 -13.77
CA ASN A 189 41.74 5.96 -14.97
C ASN A 189 40.26 6.29 -14.74
N ILE A 190 39.68 5.88 -13.61
CA ILE A 190 38.25 6.02 -13.33
C ILE A 190 37.98 6.76 -12.02
N VAL A 191 38.74 6.49 -10.95
CA VAL A 191 38.53 7.17 -9.65
C VAL A 191 38.61 8.70 -9.79
N PRO A 192 39.63 9.29 -10.44
CA PRO A 192 39.67 10.75 -10.59
C PRO A 192 38.48 11.32 -11.36
N VAL A 193 38.01 10.60 -12.39
CA VAL A 193 36.84 10.99 -13.21
C VAL A 193 35.56 10.97 -12.38
N LEU A 194 35.39 9.97 -11.51
CA LEU A 194 34.24 9.88 -10.61
C LEU A 194 34.25 11.04 -9.60
N ILE A 195 35.42 11.34 -9.01
CA ILE A 195 35.56 12.46 -8.06
C ILE A 195 35.30 13.81 -8.76
N GLU A 196 35.87 14.02 -9.94
CA GLU A 196 35.63 15.22 -10.75
C GLU A 196 34.15 15.41 -11.08
N HIS A 197 33.45 14.33 -11.43
CA HIS A 197 32.01 14.34 -11.67
C HIS A 197 31.19 14.64 -10.41
N MET A 198 31.57 14.07 -9.25
CA MET A 198 30.94 14.39 -7.97
C MET A 198 31.07 15.88 -7.64
N LEU A 199 32.26 16.45 -7.85
CA LEU A 199 32.52 17.87 -7.62
C LEU A 199 31.84 18.78 -8.64
N SER A 200 31.70 18.36 -9.90
CA SER A 200 30.99 19.14 -10.92
C SER A 200 29.49 19.19 -10.65
N LYS A 201 28.90 18.08 -10.20
CA LYS A 201 27.50 18.01 -9.77
C LYS A 201 27.22 18.91 -8.57
N ARG A 202 28.15 19.03 -7.62
CA ARG A 202 28.07 20.02 -6.53
C ARG A 202 27.84 21.44 -7.03
N ASN A 203 28.62 21.83 -8.03
CA ASN A 203 28.62 23.18 -8.56
C ASN A 203 27.41 23.46 -9.45
N GLU A 204 26.90 22.44 -10.16
CA GLU A 204 25.59 22.51 -10.82
C GLU A 204 24.47 22.67 -9.81
N ASP A 205 24.43 21.83 -8.77
CA ASP A 205 23.45 21.89 -7.70
C ASP A 205 23.47 23.25 -6.98
N PHE A 206 24.66 23.83 -6.74
CA PHE A 206 24.84 25.18 -6.18
C PHE A 206 24.29 26.30 -7.07
N ARG A 207 24.36 26.15 -8.40
CA ARG A 207 23.85 27.16 -9.36
C ARG A 207 22.34 27.04 -9.59
N THR A 208 21.76 25.85 -9.48
CA THR A 208 20.29 25.66 -9.44
C THR A 208 19.68 25.91 -8.05
N ALA A 209 20.49 25.92 -6.99
CA ALA A 209 20.03 26.10 -5.60
C ALA A 209 19.43 27.49 -5.29
N GLU A 210 19.73 28.55 -6.06
CA GLU A 210 19.12 29.87 -5.81
C GLU A 210 17.62 29.92 -6.18
N VAL A 211 17.08 28.93 -6.90
CA VAL A 211 15.68 28.94 -7.37
C VAL A 211 14.84 27.77 -6.82
N VAL A 212 15.42 26.76 -6.16
CA VAL A 212 14.66 25.67 -5.54
C VAL A 212 15.25 25.29 -4.18
N GLN A 213 14.84 25.99 -3.13
CA GLN A 213 14.85 25.42 -1.78
C GLN A 213 13.89 24.21 -1.77
N SER A 214 14.39 23.04 -2.10
CA SER A 214 13.70 21.77 -1.84
C SER A 214 14.47 21.03 -0.77
N GLU A 215 13.98 21.16 0.47
CA GLU A 215 14.02 20.11 1.48
C GLU A 215 13.51 18.80 0.86
N ARG A 216 14.38 18.02 0.19
CA ARG A 216 13.94 16.78 -0.48
C ARG A 216 13.43 15.80 0.58
N SER A 217 12.13 15.57 0.62
CA SER A 217 11.54 14.57 1.50
C SER A 217 11.92 13.16 1.06
N LYS A 218 11.97 12.23 2.02
CA LYS A 218 11.96 10.78 1.72
C LYS A 218 10.84 10.10 2.47
N VAL A 219 10.37 8.98 1.94
CA VAL A 219 9.24 8.23 2.49
C VAL A 219 9.71 6.82 2.88
N LEU A 220 9.43 6.42 4.11
CA LEU A 220 9.49 5.02 4.55
C LEU A 220 8.07 4.46 4.63
N ILE A 221 7.80 3.43 3.85
CA ILE A 221 6.57 2.66 3.90
C ILE A 221 6.80 1.43 4.77
N ILE A 222 5.92 1.26 5.76
CA ILE A 222 5.91 0.14 6.70
C ILE A 222 4.60 -0.64 6.49
N ASP A 223 4.67 -1.67 5.68
CA ASP A 223 3.55 -2.55 5.43
C ASP A 223 3.31 -3.48 6.62
N GLU A 224 2.04 -3.76 6.91
CA GLU A 224 1.62 -4.63 8.02
C GLU A 224 2.22 -4.20 9.37
N ILE A 225 2.15 -2.91 9.69
CA ILE A 225 2.84 -2.31 10.84
C ILE A 225 2.48 -2.98 12.18
N ASN A 226 1.28 -3.55 12.32
CA ASN A 226 0.85 -4.27 13.52
C ASN A 226 1.37 -5.71 13.64
N ARG A 227 2.01 -6.28 12.60
CA ARG A 227 2.55 -7.65 12.63
C ARG A 227 3.85 -7.82 13.42
N GLY A 228 4.51 -6.71 13.75
CA GLY A 228 5.70 -6.68 14.61
C GLY A 228 5.41 -6.02 15.96
N ASN A 229 6.28 -6.24 16.94
CA ASN A 229 6.25 -5.45 18.18
C ASN A 229 6.83 -4.06 17.90
N VAL A 230 5.97 -3.14 17.46
CA VAL A 230 6.37 -1.81 16.98
C VAL A 230 7.14 -1.02 18.04
N SER A 231 6.75 -1.11 19.32
CA SER A 231 7.47 -0.45 20.41
C SER A 231 8.90 -0.95 20.54
N ARG A 232 9.13 -2.26 20.38
CA ARG A 232 10.47 -2.86 20.40
C ARG A 232 11.27 -2.53 19.14
N ILE A 233 10.64 -2.52 17.97
CA ILE A 233 11.29 -2.23 16.68
C ILE A 233 11.79 -0.78 16.64
N PHE A 234 10.97 0.19 17.07
CA PHE A 234 11.37 1.60 17.11
C PHE A 234 12.32 1.92 18.27
N GLY A 235 12.28 1.15 19.36
CA GLY A 235 13.13 1.38 20.53
C GLY A 235 13.01 2.81 21.05
N GLU A 236 14.15 3.47 21.25
CA GLU A 236 14.26 4.86 21.68
C GLU A 236 13.77 5.88 20.63
N LEU A 237 13.74 5.50 19.35
CA LEU A 237 13.29 6.39 18.27
C LEU A 237 11.79 6.66 18.31
N ILE A 238 11.03 5.88 19.09
CA ILE A 238 9.60 6.08 19.31
C ILE A 238 9.26 7.50 19.79
N THR A 239 10.19 8.18 20.48
CA THR A 239 10.01 9.58 20.89
C THR A 239 10.33 10.55 19.77
N LEU A 240 11.36 10.24 18.98
CA LEU A 240 11.86 11.12 17.91
C LEU A 240 10.96 11.16 16.68
N ILE A 241 10.11 10.15 16.45
CA ILE A 241 9.18 10.19 15.31
C ILE A 241 8.17 11.32 15.42
N GLU A 242 7.95 11.87 16.61
CA GLU A 242 7.06 13.02 16.82
C GLU A 242 7.60 14.26 16.11
N PRO A 243 6.80 14.97 15.28
CA PRO A 243 7.28 16.09 14.47
C PRO A 243 8.03 17.18 15.25
N SER A 244 7.60 17.49 16.48
CA SER A 244 8.20 18.49 17.36
C SER A 244 9.60 18.12 17.86
N LYS A 245 9.93 16.82 17.88
CA LYS A 245 11.17 16.26 18.43
C LYS A 245 12.23 15.95 17.38
N ARG A 246 11.92 16.16 16.11
CA ARG A 246 12.83 15.93 14.97
C ARG A 246 13.88 17.02 14.86
N ALA A 247 14.97 16.72 14.16
CA ALA A 247 16.01 17.68 13.86
C ALA A 247 15.42 18.91 13.16
N GLY A 248 15.83 20.11 13.61
CA GLY A 248 15.35 21.40 13.10
C GLY A 248 14.02 21.89 13.70
N ALA A 249 13.32 21.09 14.49
CA ALA A 249 12.10 21.53 15.18
C ALA A 249 12.41 22.31 16.47
N SER A 250 11.42 23.04 17.00
CA SER A 250 11.56 23.88 18.20
C SER A 250 11.91 23.10 19.47
N GLU A 251 11.51 21.83 19.54
CA GLU A 251 11.81 20.94 20.66
C GLU A 251 12.65 19.74 20.21
N ALA A 252 13.53 19.94 19.23
CA ALA A 252 14.40 18.91 18.67
C ALA A 252 15.13 18.12 19.77
N LEU A 253 15.13 16.80 19.63
CA LEU A 253 15.81 15.88 20.54
C LEU A 253 16.78 14.98 19.77
N GLU A 254 17.79 14.54 20.51
CA GLU A 254 18.73 13.50 20.09
C GLU A 254 18.76 12.41 21.14
N VAL A 255 18.95 11.17 20.68
CA VAL A 255 19.16 10.00 21.53
C VAL A 255 20.55 9.41 21.27
N THR A 256 21.10 8.69 22.24
CA THR A 256 22.32 7.91 22.04
C THR A 256 21.94 6.48 21.71
N LEU A 257 22.33 6.00 20.53
CA LEU A 257 22.00 4.65 20.07
C LEU A 257 22.81 3.59 20.83
N PRO A 258 22.22 2.41 21.13
CA PRO A 258 22.81 1.41 22.01
C PRO A 258 24.01 0.67 21.42
N TYR A 259 24.09 0.47 20.09
CA TYR A 259 25.17 -0.30 19.48
C TYR A 259 26.33 0.60 19.07
N SER A 260 26.07 1.63 18.26
CA SER A 260 27.08 2.55 17.75
C SER A 260 27.56 3.57 18.79
N LYS A 261 26.74 3.84 19.83
CA LYS A 261 26.94 4.94 20.80
C LYS A 261 26.92 6.34 20.18
N GLU A 262 26.44 6.46 18.94
CA GLU A 262 26.33 7.72 18.24
C GLU A 262 25.09 8.50 18.70
N ARG A 263 25.18 9.83 18.60
CA ARG A 263 24.03 10.74 18.75
C ARG A 263 23.21 10.68 17.47
N PHE A 264 21.91 10.48 17.59
CA PHE A 264 21.01 10.35 16.45
C PHE A 264 19.73 11.17 16.65
N SER A 265 19.27 11.82 15.58
CA SER A 265 17.97 12.46 15.47
C SER A 265 17.32 12.12 14.12
N ILE A 266 16.00 12.22 14.04
CA ILE A 266 15.26 11.98 12.81
C ILE A 266 15.14 13.31 12.04
N PRO A 267 15.51 13.38 10.75
CA PRO A 267 15.31 14.57 9.92
C PRO A 267 13.83 14.98 9.80
N SER A 268 13.57 16.29 9.73
CA SER A 268 12.22 16.86 9.64
C SER A 268 11.45 16.44 8.38
N ASN A 269 12.17 16.15 7.30
CA ASN A 269 11.68 15.80 5.96
C ASN A 269 11.56 14.28 5.70
N ILE A 270 11.67 13.44 6.73
CA ILE A 270 11.32 12.01 6.63
C ILE A 270 9.81 11.84 6.81
N HIS A 271 9.16 11.06 5.95
CA HIS A 271 7.75 10.70 6.11
C HIS A 271 7.62 9.21 6.39
N LEU A 272 6.76 8.85 7.34
CA LEU A 272 6.43 7.47 7.68
C LEU A 272 5.00 7.18 7.22
N ILE A 273 4.82 6.13 6.42
CA ILE A 273 3.51 5.65 5.99
C ILE A 273 3.36 4.18 6.37
N GLY A 274 2.49 3.90 7.33
CA GLY A 274 2.13 2.54 7.72
C GLY A 274 0.89 2.04 6.99
N THR A 275 0.78 0.73 6.77
CA THR A 275 -0.49 0.07 6.45
C THR A 275 -0.85 -0.91 7.56
N MET A 276 -2.15 -1.10 7.80
CA MET A 276 -2.65 -1.99 8.84
C MET A 276 -3.94 -2.69 8.40
N ASN A 277 -3.96 -4.02 8.41
CA ASN A 277 -5.22 -4.76 8.33
C ASN A 277 -5.88 -4.78 9.71
N THR A 278 -7.16 -4.41 9.79
CA THR A 278 -7.89 -4.40 11.06
C THR A 278 -8.53 -5.73 11.42
N SER A 279 -8.75 -6.63 10.46
CA SER A 279 -9.30 -7.97 10.70
C SER A 279 -8.33 -8.92 11.41
N ASP A 280 -7.03 -8.62 11.41
CA ASP A 280 -5.99 -9.53 11.88
C ASP A 280 -5.93 -9.52 13.43
N ARG A 281 -6.81 -10.33 14.06
CA ARG A 281 -6.95 -10.43 15.52
C ARG A 281 -5.72 -10.97 16.26
N SER A 282 -4.79 -11.62 15.55
CA SER A 282 -3.60 -12.26 16.11
C SER A 282 -2.41 -11.31 16.33
N LEU A 283 -2.59 -10.01 16.06
CA LEU A 283 -1.51 -9.03 16.00
C LEU A 283 -1.40 -8.20 17.28
N ALA A 284 -0.19 -7.75 17.59
CA ALA A 284 0.04 -6.92 18.77
C ALA A 284 -0.72 -5.60 18.61
N ALA A 285 -1.58 -5.27 19.59
CA ALA A 285 -2.26 -3.99 19.61
C ALA A 285 -1.20 -2.87 19.57
N LEU A 286 -1.39 -1.89 18.67
CA LEU A 286 -0.47 -0.78 18.59
C LEU A 286 -0.50 0.01 19.91
N ASP A 287 0.67 0.20 20.50
CA ASP A 287 0.83 0.94 21.75
C ASP A 287 0.20 2.34 21.65
N VAL A 288 -0.45 2.79 22.72
CA VAL A 288 -1.02 4.14 22.87
C VAL A 288 0.01 5.22 22.54
N ALA A 289 1.28 4.99 22.89
CA ALA A 289 2.38 5.89 22.61
C ALA A 289 2.64 6.04 21.11
N LEU A 290 2.47 4.98 20.32
CA LEU A 290 2.58 5.07 18.85
C LEU A 290 1.31 5.68 18.27
N ARG A 291 0.13 5.29 18.78
CA ARG A 291 -1.15 5.81 18.28
C ARG A 291 -1.21 7.34 18.30
N ARG A 292 -0.68 8.00 19.34
CA ARG A 292 -0.64 9.48 19.43
C ARG A 292 0.34 10.16 18.46
N ARG A 293 1.25 9.40 17.83
CA ARG A 293 2.33 9.91 16.95
C ARG A 293 2.06 9.68 15.47
N PHE A 294 1.00 8.95 15.14
CA PHE A 294 0.54 8.69 13.78
C PHE A 294 -0.86 9.26 13.57
N THR A 295 -1.10 9.78 12.37
CA THR A 295 -2.45 10.09 11.89
C THR A 295 -3.06 8.84 11.28
N PHE A 296 -4.21 8.40 11.81
CA PHE A 296 -4.91 7.22 11.32
C PHE A 296 -5.90 7.62 10.23
N ILE A 297 -5.75 7.01 9.06
CA ILE A 297 -6.58 7.27 7.88
C ILE A 297 -7.26 5.96 7.52
N GLU A 298 -8.57 5.93 7.67
CA GLU A 298 -9.36 4.75 7.34
C GLU A 298 -9.49 4.61 5.81
N VAL A 299 -9.31 3.38 5.33
CA VAL A 299 -9.54 2.98 3.93
C VAL A 299 -10.67 1.95 3.93
N PRO A 300 -11.94 2.39 3.93
CA PRO A 300 -13.08 1.50 4.02
C PRO A 300 -13.35 0.79 2.67
N PRO A 301 -14.12 -0.30 2.67
CA PRO A 301 -14.68 -0.86 1.44
C PRO A 301 -15.46 0.20 0.66
N ASN A 302 -15.25 0.24 -0.66
CA ASN A 302 -15.89 1.18 -1.55
C ASN A 302 -16.54 0.43 -2.73
N PRO A 303 -17.77 -0.08 -2.56
CA PRO A 303 -18.50 -0.77 -3.62
C PRO A 303 -18.76 0.11 -4.86
N GLU A 304 -18.72 1.44 -4.75
CA GLU A 304 -18.97 2.34 -5.89
C GLU A 304 -17.91 2.20 -6.99
N LEU A 305 -16.71 1.71 -6.65
CA LEU A 305 -15.69 1.38 -7.66
C LEU A 305 -16.08 0.21 -8.56
N LEU A 306 -17.14 -0.51 -8.22
CA LEU A 306 -17.68 -1.64 -8.95
C LEU A 306 -19.03 -1.29 -9.63
N GLU A 307 -19.45 -0.02 -9.63
CA GLU A 307 -20.80 0.39 -10.09
C GLU A 307 -21.07 0.05 -11.57
N ASP A 308 -20.03 0.04 -12.39
CA ASP A 308 -20.08 -0.28 -13.81
C ASP A 308 -19.88 -1.79 -14.11
N ILE A 309 -19.60 -2.61 -13.09
CA ILE A 309 -19.32 -4.04 -13.26
C ILE A 309 -20.60 -4.85 -13.05
N GLU A 310 -20.95 -5.64 -14.06
CA GLU A 310 -22.10 -6.54 -14.05
C GLU A 310 -21.72 -7.90 -14.61
N VAL A 311 -22.25 -8.97 -14.00
CA VAL A 311 -22.08 -10.35 -14.45
C VAL A 311 -23.44 -10.97 -14.67
N ASP A 312 -23.85 -11.16 -15.93
CA ASP A 312 -25.14 -11.79 -16.30
C ASP A 312 -26.36 -11.24 -15.52
N GLY A 313 -26.45 -9.91 -15.36
CA GLY A 313 -27.52 -9.24 -14.60
C GLY A 313 -27.24 -9.06 -13.10
N ILE A 314 -26.10 -9.53 -12.59
CA ILE A 314 -25.69 -9.37 -11.19
C ILE A 314 -24.89 -8.08 -11.03
N ALA A 315 -25.48 -7.12 -10.31
CA ALA A 315 -24.82 -5.89 -9.91
C ALA A 315 -23.77 -6.16 -8.81
N ILE A 316 -22.48 -6.05 -9.13
CA ILE A 316 -21.41 -6.46 -8.21
C ILE A 316 -21.24 -5.47 -7.04
N ASP A 317 -21.47 -4.17 -7.27
CA ASP A 317 -21.51 -3.15 -6.21
C ASP A 317 -22.62 -3.44 -5.17
N GLU A 318 -23.80 -3.85 -5.64
CA GLU A 318 -24.94 -4.22 -4.80
C GLU A 318 -24.67 -5.52 -4.03
N LEU A 319 -24.13 -6.53 -4.70
CA LEU A 319 -23.73 -7.80 -4.09
C LEU A 319 -22.76 -7.57 -2.91
N LEU A 320 -21.67 -6.83 -3.16
CA LEU A 320 -20.68 -6.50 -2.13
C LEU A 320 -21.29 -5.69 -0.99
N SER A 321 -22.13 -4.68 -1.31
CA SER A 321 -22.77 -3.85 -0.29
C SER A 321 -23.67 -4.67 0.64
N VAL A 322 -24.48 -5.57 0.10
CA VAL A 322 -25.39 -6.42 0.90
C VAL A 322 -24.61 -7.42 1.76
N MET A 323 -23.57 -8.04 1.20
CA MET A 323 -22.70 -8.95 1.97
C MET A 323 -22.03 -8.20 3.13
N ASN A 324 -21.46 -7.02 2.88
CA ASN A 324 -20.81 -6.21 3.91
C ASN A 324 -21.79 -5.72 4.98
N GLN A 325 -23.03 -5.41 4.63
CA GLN A 325 -24.07 -5.07 5.62
C GLN A 325 -24.32 -6.23 6.58
N ARG A 326 -24.39 -7.47 6.08
CA ARG A 326 -24.59 -8.67 6.91
C ARG A 326 -23.36 -8.96 7.77
N ILE A 327 -22.16 -8.86 7.20
CA ILE A 327 -20.92 -9.06 7.93
C ILE A 327 -20.78 -8.04 9.06
N ALA A 328 -21.05 -6.76 8.80
CA ALA A 328 -20.98 -5.72 9.82
C ALA A 328 -21.96 -5.92 11.00
N VAL A 329 -23.11 -6.55 10.74
CA VAL A 329 -24.09 -6.89 11.79
C VAL A 329 -23.68 -8.13 12.58
N LEU A 330 -23.11 -9.14 11.90
CA LEU A 330 -22.74 -10.41 12.54
C LEU A 330 -21.38 -10.37 13.23
N LEU A 331 -20.48 -9.47 12.80
CA LEU A 331 -19.15 -9.24 13.34
C LEU A 331 -18.96 -7.75 13.67
N ASP A 332 -18.37 -6.99 12.75
CA ASP A 332 -18.08 -5.56 12.86
C ASP A 332 -17.64 -5.00 11.49
N GLN A 333 -17.30 -3.70 11.43
CA GLN A 333 -16.87 -3.03 10.20
C GLN A 333 -15.46 -3.45 9.73
N ASP A 334 -14.61 -3.93 10.64
CA ASP A 334 -13.22 -4.30 10.36
C ASP A 334 -13.10 -5.63 9.60
N HIS A 335 -14.17 -6.43 9.57
CA HIS A 335 -14.25 -7.69 8.82
C HIS A 335 -15.01 -7.54 7.48
N CYS A 336 -15.42 -6.33 7.08
CA CYS A 336 -16.06 -6.15 5.79
C CYS A 336 -15.14 -6.51 4.61
N LEU A 337 -15.70 -7.03 3.53
CA LEU A 337 -14.97 -7.39 2.32
C LEU A 337 -14.59 -6.14 1.53
N GLY A 338 -13.33 -6.06 1.11
CA GLY A 338 -12.86 -5.02 0.20
C GLY A 338 -13.30 -5.22 -1.25
N HIS A 339 -13.36 -4.13 -2.01
CA HIS A 339 -13.75 -4.16 -3.43
C HIS A 339 -12.69 -4.82 -4.33
N ALA A 340 -11.42 -4.89 -3.90
CA ALA A 340 -10.33 -5.43 -4.71
C ALA A 340 -10.52 -6.91 -5.12
N TYR A 341 -11.24 -7.71 -4.32
CA TYR A 341 -11.57 -9.10 -4.67
C TYR A 341 -12.39 -9.19 -5.97
N PHE A 342 -13.20 -8.18 -6.24
CA PHE A 342 -14.12 -8.13 -7.37
C PHE A 342 -13.59 -7.35 -8.58
N MET A 343 -12.53 -6.54 -8.41
CA MET A 343 -11.93 -5.76 -9.50
C MET A 343 -11.52 -6.59 -10.74
N PRO A 344 -11.07 -7.87 -10.65
CA PRO A 344 -10.80 -8.67 -11.85
C PRO A 344 -11.99 -8.83 -12.81
N LEU A 345 -13.22 -8.66 -12.31
CA LEU A 345 -14.44 -8.71 -13.12
C LEU A 345 -14.58 -7.50 -14.06
N GLU A 346 -13.81 -6.43 -13.86
CA GLU A 346 -13.75 -5.30 -14.80
C GLU A 346 -13.23 -5.76 -16.17
N SER A 347 -12.26 -6.68 -16.19
CA SER A 347 -11.69 -7.25 -17.42
C SER A 347 -12.36 -8.55 -17.86
N ASP A 348 -12.93 -9.32 -16.94
CA ASP A 348 -13.51 -10.64 -17.18
C ASP A 348 -14.84 -10.79 -16.41
N PRO A 349 -15.92 -10.13 -16.88
CA PRO A 349 -17.22 -10.11 -16.21
C PRO A 349 -18.02 -11.40 -16.46
N THR A 350 -17.44 -12.56 -16.14
CA THR A 350 -18.08 -13.87 -16.35
C THR A 350 -18.53 -14.51 -15.04
N LEU A 351 -19.60 -15.31 -15.12
CA LEU A 351 -20.08 -16.09 -13.97
C LEU A 351 -19.01 -17.06 -13.46
N GLU A 352 -18.23 -17.67 -14.35
CA GLU A 352 -17.12 -18.55 -14.00
C GLU A 352 -16.08 -17.82 -13.14
N ARG A 353 -15.71 -16.59 -13.51
CA ARG A 353 -14.78 -15.76 -12.74
C ARG A 353 -15.35 -15.39 -11.38
N LEU A 354 -16.62 -15.00 -11.31
CA LEU A 354 -17.32 -14.70 -10.06
C LEU A 354 -17.39 -15.94 -9.14
N ALA A 355 -17.64 -17.12 -9.71
CA ALA A 355 -17.61 -18.39 -9.01
C ALA A 355 -16.23 -18.73 -8.44
N GLY A 356 -15.17 -18.45 -9.18
CA GLY A 356 -13.78 -18.54 -8.71
C GLY A 356 -13.53 -17.62 -7.51
N ILE A 357 -13.89 -16.33 -7.62
CA ILE A 357 -13.75 -15.34 -6.53
C ILE A 357 -14.45 -15.82 -5.26
N PHE A 358 -15.69 -16.31 -5.38
CA PHE A 358 -16.45 -16.80 -4.23
C PHE A 358 -15.80 -18.04 -3.59
N ARG A 359 -15.42 -19.05 -4.37
CA ARG A 359 -14.89 -20.32 -3.85
C ARG A 359 -13.48 -20.21 -3.30
N GLU A 360 -12.63 -19.42 -3.96
CA GLU A 360 -11.18 -19.42 -3.71
C GLU A 360 -10.76 -18.27 -2.78
N GLN A 361 -11.58 -17.22 -2.65
CA GLN A 361 -11.21 -16.02 -1.88
C GLN A 361 -12.25 -15.67 -0.83
N ILE A 362 -13.52 -15.47 -1.21
CA ILE A 362 -14.54 -14.96 -0.28
C ILE A 362 -14.92 -16.02 0.75
N LEU A 363 -15.22 -17.24 0.33
CA LEU A 363 -15.66 -18.29 1.24
C LEU A 363 -14.57 -18.71 2.25
N PRO A 364 -13.30 -18.94 1.85
CA PRO A 364 -12.23 -19.17 2.81
C PRO A 364 -12.04 -18.02 3.81
N LEU A 365 -12.16 -16.77 3.35
CA LEU A 365 -12.07 -15.61 4.23
C LEU A 365 -13.22 -15.57 5.25
N LEU A 366 -14.45 -15.87 4.82
CA LEU A 366 -15.60 -15.97 5.72
C LEU A 366 -15.43 -17.12 6.71
N GLN A 367 -14.85 -18.25 6.31
CA GLN A 367 -14.52 -19.35 7.23
C GLN A 367 -13.57 -18.90 8.33
N GLU A 368 -12.52 -18.14 7.97
CA GLU A 368 -11.60 -17.58 8.94
C GLU A 368 -12.29 -16.58 9.88
N TYR A 369 -13.05 -15.63 9.33
CA TYR A 369 -13.74 -14.59 10.11
C TYR A 369 -14.76 -15.13 11.10
N PHE A 370 -15.48 -16.19 10.70
CA PHE A 370 -16.51 -16.81 11.51
C PHE A 370 -16.02 -18.03 12.29
N PHE A 371 -14.71 -18.34 12.29
CA PHE A 371 -14.13 -19.51 12.96
C PHE A 371 -14.87 -20.82 12.59
N GLU A 372 -15.12 -21.00 11.29
CA GLU A 372 -15.89 -22.12 10.73
C GLU A 372 -17.35 -22.23 11.22
N ASP A 373 -17.96 -21.14 11.74
CA ASP A 373 -19.40 -21.06 11.98
C ASP A 373 -20.16 -20.92 10.65
N TRP A 374 -20.39 -22.06 10.01
CA TRP A 374 -21.04 -22.17 8.70
C TRP A 374 -22.48 -21.63 8.68
N GLN A 375 -23.18 -21.64 9.80
CA GLN A 375 -24.52 -21.07 9.89
C GLN A 375 -24.48 -19.54 9.72
N ARG A 376 -23.51 -18.87 10.34
CA ARG A 376 -23.32 -17.42 10.11
C ARG A 376 -22.87 -17.12 8.69
N ILE A 377 -22.01 -17.94 8.10
CA ILE A 377 -21.61 -17.81 6.69
C ILE A 377 -22.85 -17.96 5.79
N GLN A 378 -23.72 -18.93 6.07
CA GLN A 378 -24.99 -19.13 5.37
C GLN A 378 -25.85 -17.87 5.42
N TRP A 379 -25.94 -17.21 6.57
CA TRP A 379 -26.68 -15.95 6.72
C TRP A 379 -26.09 -14.80 5.91
N VAL A 380 -24.76 -14.66 5.85
CA VAL A 380 -24.07 -13.68 4.99
C VAL A 380 -24.45 -13.90 3.53
N LEU A 381 -24.49 -15.16 3.09
CA LEU A 381 -24.85 -15.55 1.73
C LEU A 381 -26.36 -15.55 1.46
N ASN A 382 -27.20 -15.34 2.48
CA ASN A 382 -28.67 -15.42 2.43
C ASN A 382 -29.23 -16.80 2.02
N ASP A 383 -28.45 -17.86 2.20
CA ASP A 383 -28.80 -19.20 1.72
C ASP A 383 -30.02 -19.80 2.43
N GLN A 384 -30.29 -19.39 3.67
CA GLN A 384 -31.47 -19.78 4.44
C GLN A 384 -32.80 -19.29 3.86
N ARG A 385 -32.76 -18.35 2.90
CA ARG A 385 -33.94 -17.84 2.19
C ARG A 385 -34.03 -18.30 0.74
N LYS A 386 -33.03 -19.04 0.25
CA LYS A 386 -32.99 -19.53 -1.14
C LYS A 386 -33.61 -20.92 -1.22
N ALA A 387 -34.04 -21.30 -2.41
CA ALA A 387 -34.28 -22.71 -2.72
C ALA A 387 -32.97 -23.50 -2.58
N SER A 388 -33.04 -24.74 -2.08
CA SER A 388 -31.84 -25.55 -1.77
C SER A 388 -30.86 -25.70 -2.94
N GLU A 389 -31.38 -25.72 -4.16
CA GLU A 389 -30.60 -25.81 -5.40
C GLU A 389 -29.80 -24.55 -5.74
N ASN A 390 -30.09 -23.41 -5.10
CA ASN A 390 -29.45 -22.10 -5.27
C ASN A 390 -28.71 -21.66 -4.00
N SER A 391 -28.77 -22.44 -2.91
CA SER A 391 -27.98 -22.22 -1.70
C SER A 391 -26.55 -22.70 -1.95
N PHE A 392 -25.54 -21.87 -1.66
CA PHE A 392 -24.12 -22.25 -1.76
C PHE A 392 -23.73 -23.26 -0.67
N LEU A 393 -24.32 -23.14 0.51
CA LEU A 393 -24.13 -24.00 1.66
C LEU A 393 -25.40 -24.82 1.90
N ILE A 394 -25.23 -26.12 2.04
CA ILE A 394 -26.31 -27.06 2.37
C ILE A 394 -25.94 -27.85 3.63
N GLN A 395 -26.97 -28.21 4.38
CA GLN A 395 -26.86 -29.07 5.55
C GLN A 395 -27.53 -30.41 5.20
N PRO A 396 -26.79 -31.43 4.76
CA PRO A 396 -27.37 -32.72 4.42
C PRO A 396 -27.94 -33.39 5.66
N SER A 397 -29.14 -33.96 5.54
CA SER A 397 -29.70 -34.85 6.56
C SER A 397 -28.86 -36.12 6.63
N GLN A 398 -28.41 -36.50 7.82
CA GLN A 398 -27.73 -37.78 8.04
C GLN A 398 -28.64 -38.72 8.82
N ASP A 399 -28.71 -39.96 8.36
CA ASP A 399 -29.26 -41.05 9.13
C ASP A 399 -28.18 -41.57 10.08
N LEU A 400 -28.12 -41.00 11.28
CA LEU A 400 -27.15 -41.36 12.32
C LEU A 400 -27.33 -42.82 12.78
N ILE A 401 -28.56 -43.34 12.73
CA ILE A 401 -28.86 -44.73 13.09
C ILE A 401 -28.26 -45.67 12.05
N ALA A 402 -28.40 -45.36 10.76
CA ALA A 402 -27.76 -46.14 9.71
C ALA A 402 -26.22 -46.09 9.78
N LEU A 403 -25.64 -44.98 10.25
CA LEU A 403 -24.19 -44.79 10.33
C LEU A 403 -23.54 -45.44 11.56
N PHE A 404 -24.17 -45.31 12.73
CA PHE A 404 -23.57 -45.69 14.02
C PHE A 404 -24.38 -46.71 14.83
N GLY A 405 -25.57 -47.08 14.38
CA GLY A 405 -26.51 -47.91 15.12
C GLY A 405 -27.25 -47.16 16.22
N ASP A 406 -27.99 -47.90 17.04
CA ASP A 406 -28.83 -47.40 18.14
C ASP A 406 -28.08 -47.21 19.47
N THR A 407 -26.82 -47.66 19.53
CA THR A 407 -26.00 -47.64 20.75
C THR A 407 -25.08 -46.43 20.88
N VAL A 408 -24.90 -45.65 19.82
CA VAL A 408 -24.03 -44.47 19.78
C VAL A 408 -24.87 -43.20 19.80
N GLU A 409 -24.89 -42.51 20.94
CA GLU A 409 -25.52 -41.20 21.07
C GLU A 409 -24.56 -40.10 20.59
N VAL A 410 -24.74 -39.66 19.33
CA VAL A 410 -24.05 -38.48 18.81
C VAL A 410 -24.89 -37.24 19.12
N GLY A 411 -24.30 -36.27 19.83
CA GLY A 411 -24.97 -34.99 20.08
C GLY A 411 -25.31 -34.28 18.77
N GLN A 412 -26.52 -33.72 18.67
CA GLN A 412 -27.01 -32.98 17.49
C GLN A 412 -26.20 -31.71 17.16
N SER A 413 -25.19 -31.36 17.95
CA SER A 413 -24.38 -30.15 17.76
C SER A 413 -23.37 -30.24 16.61
N ASN A 414 -23.11 -31.43 16.04
CA ASN A 414 -22.20 -31.58 14.90
C ASN A 414 -22.97 -31.45 13.58
N GLU A 415 -23.46 -30.24 13.31
CA GLU A 415 -24.06 -29.90 12.03
C GLU A 415 -22.99 -30.02 10.93
N ARG A 416 -23.10 -31.05 10.08
CA ARG A 416 -22.24 -31.17 8.90
C ARG A 416 -22.73 -30.20 7.83
N TRP A 417 -21.81 -29.38 7.34
CA TRP A 417 -22.05 -28.46 6.23
C TRP A 417 -21.30 -28.93 4.99
N GLU A 418 -21.93 -28.75 3.82
CA GLU A 418 -21.34 -29.09 2.53
C GLU A 418 -21.51 -27.93 1.54
N LEU A 419 -20.55 -27.81 0.62
CA LEU A 419 -20.64 -26.87 -0.49
C LEU A 419 -21.50 -27.47 -1.60
N ASN A 420 -22.55 -26.75 -1.99
CA ASN A 420 -23.32 -27.05 -3.19
C ASN A 420 -22.59 -26.47 -4.41
N LEU A 421 -21.59 -27.19 -4.91
CA LEU A 421 -20.76 -26.75 -6.05
C LEU A 421 -21.58 -26.32 -7.29
N PRO A 422 -22.67 -27.02 -7.67
CA PRO A 422 -23.56 -26.57 -8.75
C PRO A 422 -24.15 -25.16 -8.53
N ALA A 423 -24.42 -24.73 -7.30
CA ALA A 423 -25.00 -23.42 -7.03
C ALA A 423 -24.06 -22.27 -7.40
N PHE A 424 -22.74 -22.47 -7.39
CA PHE A 424 -21.77 -21.45 -7.82
C PHE A 424 -21.83 -21.17 -9.33
N GLN A 425 -22.46 -22.06 -10.12
CA GLN A 425 -22.63 -21.89 -11.56
C GLN A 425 -24.03 -21.38 -11.92
N LYS A 426 -24.78 -20.85 -10.94
CA LYS A 426 -26.15 -20.34 -11.14
C LYS A 426 -26.23 -18.86 -10.80
N ILE A 427 -26.78 -18.07 -11.72
CA ILE A 427 -27.00 -16.63 -11.54
C ILE A 427 -27.96 -16.39 -10.36
N GLU A 428 -28.98 -17.24 -10.22
CA GLU A 428 -29.99 -17.20 -9.16
C GLU A 428 -29.37 -17.26 -7.76
N SER A 429 -28.26 -17.99 -7.59
CA SER A 429 -27.58 -18.11 -6.29
C SER A 429 -27.02 -16.76 -5.84
N TYR A 430 -26.46 -15.98 -6.77
CA TYR A 430 -25.89 -14.65 -6.51
C TYR A 430 -26.97 -13.58 -6.40
N LEU A 431 -27.97 -13.59 -7.30
CA LEU A 431 -29.14 -12.73 -7.16
C LEU A 431 -29.83 -12.95 -5.82
N GLY A 432 -29.91 -14.20 -5.36
CA GLY A 432 -30.44 -14.54 -4.05
C GLY A 432 -29.63 -14.00 -2.88
N VAL A 433 -28.32 -13.71 -3.05
CA VAL A 433 -27.54 -12.99 -2.04
C VAL A 433 -28.05 -11.56 -1.90
N ILE A 434 -28.34 -10.89 -3.01
CA ILE A 434 -28.89 -9.52 -3.02
C ILE A 434 -30.31 -9.53 -2.46
N ASP A 435 -31.21 -10.26 -3.13
CA ASP A 435 -32.58 -10.54 -2.69
C ASP A 435 -33.09 -11.83 -3.34
N HIS A 436 -33.47 -12.80 -2.52
CA HIS A 436 -34.06 -14.09 -2.92
C HIS A 436 -35.32 -14.01 -3.81
N ASN A 437 -35.98 -12.85 -3.89
CA ASN A 437 -37.12 -12.64 -4.79
C ASN A 437 -36.72 -12.28 -6.23
N LEU A 438 -35.45 -11.94 -6.48
CA LEU A 438 -34.97 -11.60 -7.82
C LEU A 438 -34.91 -12.86 -8.69
N LYS A 439 -35.38 -12.74 -9.93
CA LYS A 439 -35.36 -13.82 -10.93
C LYS A 439 -34.54 -13.41 -12.15
N VAL A 440 -33.85 -14.37 -12.75
CA VAL A 440 -33.11 -14.18 -14.01
C VAL A 440 -34.09 -13.79 -15.11
N GLY A 441 -33.77 -12.70 -15.83
CA GLY A 441 -34.54 -12.29 -17.02
C GLY A 441 -35.87 -11.58 -16.76
N ALA A 442 -36.13 -11.06 -15.55
CA ALA A 442 -37.15 -10.03 -15.40
C ALA A 442 -36.51 -8.67 -15.78
N PRO A 443 -36.73 -8.14 -17.00
CA PRO A 443 -36.19 -6.83 -17.35
C PRO A 443 -36.70 -5.81 -16.33
N LEU A 444 -35.78 -5.07 -15.72
CA LEU A 444 -36.19 -3.86 -15.01
C LEU A 444 -36.74 -2.92 -16.08
N GLU A 445 -37.96 -2.40 -15.88
CA GLU A 445 -38.53 -1.43 -16.82
C GLU A 445 -37.56 -0.25 -16.93
N ALA A 446 -37.03 -0.02 -18.15
CA ALA A 446 -36.19 1.13 -18.41
C ALA A 446 -37.01 2.40 -18.13
N LYS A 447 -36.55 3.19 -17.17
CA LYS A 447 -37.27 4.37 -16.68
C LYS A 447 -36.35 5.56 -16.66
N ASN A 448 -36.83 6.66 -17.24
CA ASN A 448 -36.13 7.93 -17.28
C ASN A 448 -36.98 8.96 -16.58
N VAL A 449 -36.44 9.57 -15.53
CA VAL A 449 -37.09 10.69 -14.84
C VAL A 449 -36.21 11.91 -14.93
N ARG A 450 -36.84 13.07 -15.08
CA ARG A 450 -36.18 14.37 -15.07
C ARG A 450 -36.67 15.18 -13.91
N THR A 451 -35.75 15.68 -13.09
CA THR A 451 -36.06 16.59 -11.98
C THR A 451 -34.91 17.56 -11.78
N ASP A 452 -35.20 18.83 -11.49
CA ASP A 452 -34.19 19.84 -11.14
C ASP A 452 -33.02 19.97 -12.14
N GLY A 453 -33.29 19.77 -13.43
CA GLY A 453 -32.27 19.82 -14.49
C GLY A 453 -31.35 18.59 -14.54
N VAL A 454 -31.64 17.55 -13.75
CA VAL A 454 -30.95 16.26 -13.73
C VAL A 454 -31.82 15.19 -14.38
N ASP A 455 -31.26 14.45 -15.33
CA ASP A 455 -31.88 13.26 -15.91
C ASP A 455 -31.31 12.03 -15.21
N ILE A 456 -32.17 11.21 -14.60
CA ILE A 456 -31.80 9.94 -14.00
C ILE A 456 -32.39 8.83 -14.88
N ARG A 457 -31.53 7.97 -15.40
CA ARG A 457 -31.89 6.91 -16.34
C ARG A 457 -31.59 5.55 -15.74
N GLN A 458 -32.58 4.68 -15.73
CA GLN A 458 -32.42 3.27 -15.42
C GLN A 458 -32.43 2.47 -16.72
N SER A 459 -31.35 1.76 -16.99
CA SER A 459 -31.29 0.77 -18.08
C SER A 459 -31.93 -0.56 -17.67
N ALA A 460 -32.17 -1.42 -18.66
CA ALA A 460 -32.86 -2.71 -18.46
C ALA A 460 -32.08 -3.68 -17.56
N ASP A 461 -30.76 -3.52 -17.49
CA ASP A 461 -29.82 -4.19 -16.58
C ASP A 461 -29.83 -3.61 -15.15
N GLY A 462 -30.56 -2.52 -14.94
CA GLY A 462 -30.70 -1.87 -13.65
C GLY A 462 -29.56 -0.94 -13.27
N ARG A 463 -28.64 -0.61 -14.19
CA ARG A 463 -27.67 0.49 -14.02
C ARG A 463 -28.39 1.82 -13.95
N ILE A 464 -27.85 2.75 -13.14
CA ILE A 464 -28.36 4.11 -12.98
C ILE A 464 -27.32 5.08 -13.55
N ASP A 465 -27.68 5.75 -14.64
CA ASP A 465 -26.88 6.83 -15.20
C ASP A 465 -27.51 8.19 -14.86
N VAL A 466 -26.68 9.14 -14.43
CA VAL A 466 -27.14 10.47 -13.99
C VAL A 466 -26.50 11.55 -14.86
N TYR A 467 -27.32 12.39 -15.49
CA TYR A 467 -26.87 13.47 -16.36
C TYR A 467 -27.33 14.83 -15.85
N ARG A 468 -26.47 15.85 -15.98
CA ARG A 468 -26.86 17.25 -15.83
C ARG A 468 -26.68 17.92 -17.20
N GLY A 469 -27.79 18.20 -17.89
CA GLY A 469 -27.76 18.56 -19.30
C GLY A 469 -27.21 17.41 -20.16
N SER A 470 -26.15 17.65 -20.92
CA SER A 470 -25.46 16.61 -21.73
C SER A 470 -24.29 15.93 -21.02
N GLN A 471 -23.91 16.38 -19.81
CA GLN A 471 -22.76 15.86 -19.08
C GLN A 471 -23.17 14.67 -18.21
N HIS A 472 -22.47 13.54 -18.38
CA HIS A 472 -22.60 12.38 -17.49
C HIS A 472 -21.88 12.67 -16.17
N ILE A 473 -22.57 12.47 -15.04
CA ILE A 473 -22.07 12.78 -13.70
C ILE A 473 -21.56 11.51 -13.04
N LYS A 474 -20.25 11.47 -12.76
CA LYS A 474 -19.60 10.42 -11.96
C LYS A 474 -18.67 11.04 -10.91
N PRO A 475 -18.71 10.60 -9.63
CA PRO A 475 -19.68 9.63 -9.07
C PRO A 475 -21.08 10.25 -8.96
N ALA A 476 -22.12 9.47 -9.27
CA ALA A 476 -23.50 9.95 -9.31
C ALA A 476 -24.15 10.11 -7.91
N LYS A 477 -23.67 9.36 -6.92
CA LYS A 477 -24.28 9.25 -5.59
C LYS A 477 -24.42 10.56 -4.79
N PRO A 478 -23.44 11.48 -4.76
CA PRO A 478 -23.60 12.76 -4.06
C PRO A 478 -24.79 13.57 -4.59
N LEU A 479 -24.93 13.62 -5.92
CA LEU A 479 -26.04 14.30 -6.59
C LEU A 479 -27.38 13.60 -6.33
N LEU A 480 -27.39 12.25 -6.36
CA LEU A 480 -28.59 11.49 -6.00
C LEU A 480 -29.01 11.71 -4.54
N ARG A 481 -28.07 11.87 -3.60
CA ARG A 481 -28.37 12.19 -2.19
C ARG A 481 -28.95 13.59 -2.04
N GLU A 482 -28.40 14.57 -2.75
CA GLU A 482 -28.94 15.93 -2.78
C GLU A 482 -30.40 15.93 -3.28
N LEU A 483 -30.66 15.24 -4.39
CA LEU A 483 -32.00 15.07 -4.93
C LEU A 483 -32.93 14.34 -3.97
N ALA A 484 -32.50 13.22 -3.40
CA ALA A 484 -33.30 12.47 -2.43
C ALA A 484 -33.67 13.33 -1.21
N SER A 485 -32.71 14.08 -0.65
CA SER A 485 -32.96 14.99 0.46
C SER A 485 -33.97 16.08 0.10
N LYS A 486 -33.90 16.62 -1.12
CA LYS A 486 -34.82 17.67 -1.60
C LYS A 486 -36.26 17.16 -1.78
N HIS A 487 -36.42 15.92 -2.23
CA HIS A 487 -37.72 15.27 -2.44
C HIS A 487 -38.22 14.50 -1.20
N GLY A 488 -37.53 14.60 -0.05
CA GLY A 488 -37.90 13.90 1.19
C GLY A 488 -37.76 12.37 1.12
N ILE A 489 -36.99 11.86 0.16
CA ILE A 489 -36.75 10.44 -0.05
C ILE A 489 -35.67 9.98 0.91
N SER A 490 -35.97 8.96 1.72
CA SER A 490 -34.97 8.40 2.62
C SER A 490 -33.76 7.85 1.86
N ILE A 491 -32.58 8.35 2.19
CA ILE A 491 -31.27 7.91 1.69
C ILE A 491 -30.76 6.62 2.37
N THR A 492 -31.55 6.08 3.30
CA THR A 492 -31.26 4.86 4.02
C THR A 492 -32.25 3.75 3.67
N SER A 493 -31.80 2.50 3.86
CA SER A 493 -32.67 1.33 3.82
C SER A 493 -33.60 1.30 5.04
N ALA A 494 -34.55 0.37 5.06
CA ALA A 494 -35.40 0.12 6.24
C ALA A 494 -34.59 -0.26 7.49
N LEU A 495 -33.33 -0.68 7.31
CA LEU A 495 -32.38 -1.05 8.36
C LEU A 495 -31.43 0.10 8.76
N GLY A 496 -31.64 1.32 8.23
CA GLY A 496 -30.83 2.50 8.57
C GLY A 496 -29.49 2.63 7.84
N THR A 497 -29.16 1.71 6.93
CA THR A 497 -27.91 1.72 6.14
C THR A 497 -28.02 2.64 4.93
N ALA A 498 -26.96 3.37 4.58
CA ALA A 498 -26.97 4.26 3.42
C ALA A 498 -27.10 3.48 2.10
N LEU A 499 -28.03 3.90 1.24
CA LEU A 499 -28.26 3.28 -0.07
C LEU A 499 -27.08 3.53 -1.03
N ASN A 500 -26.76 2.56 -1.88
CA ASN A 500 -25.79 2.70 -2.98
C ASN A 500 -26.39 3.49 -4.17
N THR A 501 -25.59 3.78 -5.20
CA THR A 501 -26.03 4.55 -6.39
C THR A 501 -27.24 3.90 -7.06
N ARG A 502 -27.22 2.58 -7.29
CA ARG A 502 -28.32 1.85 -7.95
C ARG A 502 -29.61 1.86 -7.12
N SER A 503 -29.56 1.47 -5.85
CA SER A 503 -30.73 1.42 -4.97
C SER A 503 -31.32 2.81 -4.72
N LEU A 504 -30.47 3.82 -4.52
CA LEU A 504 -30.92 5.21 -4.33
C LEU A 504 -31.55 5.76 -5.61
N GLY A 505 -30.92 5.53 -6.77
CA GLY A 505 -31.44 5.92 -8.07
C GLY A 505 -32.80 5.29 -8.37
N ARG A 506 -32.96 3.97 -8.16
CA ARG A 506 -34.25 3.27 -8.31
C ARG A 506 -35.33 3.85 -7.40
N LYS A 507 -34.99 4.17 -6.14
CA LYS A 507 -35.94 4.75 -5.18
C LYS A 507 -36.40 6.14 -5.63
N ILE A 508 -35.50 6.96 -6.16
CA ILE A 508 -35.82 8.27 -6.73
C ILE A 508 -36.67 8.14 -7.99
N ILE A 509 -36.29 7.26 -8.92
CA ILE A 509 -37.07 6.98 -10.13
C ILE A 509 -38.48 6.55 -9.79
N LYS A 510 -38.65 5.60 -8.86
CA LYS A 510 -39.96 5.12 -8.43
C LYS A 510 -40.80 6.26 -7.85
N PHE A 511 -40.26 7.00 -6.89
CA PHE A 511 -40.97 8.12 -6.26
C PHE A 511 -41.40 9.20 -7.27
N LEU A 512 -40.50 9.59 -8.18
CA LEU A 512 -40.80 10.61 -9.19
C LEU A 512 -41.77 10.11 -10.26
N SER A 513 -41.68 8.83 -10.65
CA SER A 513 -42.62 8.23 -11.61
C SER A 513 -44.04 8.17 -11.03
N GLU A 514 -44.17 7.89 -9.72
CA GLU A 514 -45.44 7.89 -8.99
C GLU A 514 -46.04 9.29 -8.80
N GLN A 515 -45.24 10.36 -8.91
CA GLN A 515 -45.74 11.74 -8.87
C GLN A 515 -46.07 12.33 -10.25
N GLN A 516 -45.56 11.73 -11.33
CA GLN A 516 -45.77 12.18 -12.72
C GLN A 516 -46.91 11.45 -13.43
N GLY A 517 -47.39 10.34 -12.87
CA GLY A 517 -48.62 9.66 -13.28
C GLY A 517 -49.78 10.04 -12.38
#